data_AF-A0A929HXB7-F1
#
_entry.id   AF-A0A929HXB7-F1
#
_cell.length_a   1.000
_cell.length_b   1.000
_cell.length_c   1.000
_cell.angle_alpha   90.00
_cell.angle_beta   90.00
_cell.angle_gamma   90.00
#
_symmetry.space_group_name_H-M   'P 1'
#
loop_
_entity.id
_entity.type
_entity.pdbx_description
1 polymer ?
#
loop_
_entity_poly.entity_id
_entity_poly.type
_entity_poly.pdbx_seq_one_letter_code
_entity_poly.pdbx_strand_id
1 'polypeptide(L)'
;IWFLIALSFGFGIAGVALVSQYTGAGEKKNANLVASQMLSLSIIFGLIVAVSGFILTPYLVPLITKSATVTRTAITYMRLIFWGMPFMFIAFTFQSILSAKGDTVTPMYINLFTVTLNVILDPFLIFGWWRFPHLGVLGAALATIICQGIAASISLYLLFRGTKGIKITLNGLIPVWKWLKKIFKIGLPAAIGHSTTAFGFVLVMAIIGRVSNPETVLAAYGVG
;
A
#
# COMPACT_ATOMS: atom_id res chain seq x y z
N ILE A 1 -8.37 1.46 -7.09
CA ILE A 1 -7.34 0.75 -6.27
C ILE A 1 -5.96 0.86 -6.92
N TRP A 2 -5.77 0.41 -8.15
CA TRP A 2 -4.50 0.53 -8.89
C TRP A 2 -3.91 1.95 -8.96
N PHE A 3 -4.74 2.97 -9.15
CA PHE A 3 -4.29 4.37 -9.10
C PHE A 3 -3.72 4.79 -7.72
N LEU A 4 -4.34 4.33 -6.62
CA LEU A 4 -3.87 4.61 -5.26
C LEU A 4 -2.56 3.87 -4.96
N ILE A 5 -2.42 2.66 -5.51
CA ILE A 5 -1.18 1.89 -5.45
C ILE A 5 -0.07 2.64 -6.21
N ALA A 6 -0.35 3.20 -7.40
CA ALA A 6 0.61 3.99 -8.17
C ALA A 6 1.09 5.26 -7.42
N LEU A 7 0.19 5.96 -6.73
CA LEU A 7 0.54 7.07 -5.83
C LEU A 7 1.43 6.62 -4.67
N SER A 8 1.13 5.44 -4.08
CA SER A 8 1.95 4.84 -3.01
C SER A 8 3.36 4.51 -3.50
N PHE A 9 3.51 4.03 -4.74
CA PHE A 9 4.80 3.75 -5.37
C PHE A 9 5.66 5.01 -5.54
N GLY A 10 5.09 6.12 -6.01
CA GLY A 10 5.84 7.38 -6.14
C GLY A 10 6.35 7.90 -4.78
N PHE A 11 5.57 7.71 -3.72
CA PHE A 11 5.99 8.03 -2.36
C PHE A 11 7.12 7.11 -1.86
N GLY A 12 7.02 5.81 -2.15
CA GLY A 12 8.06 4.82 -1.85
C GLY A 12 9.39 5.13 -2.54
N ILE A 13 9.37 5.52 -3.82
CA ILE A 13 10.57 5.85 -4.61
C ILE A 13 11.28 7.08 -4.05
N ALA A 14 10.54 8.16 -3.75
CA ALA A 14 11.12 9.33 -3.11
C ALA A 14 11.77 8.98 -1.77
N GLY A 15 11.12 8.05 -1.07
CA GLY A 15 11.59 7.51 0.17
C GLY A 15 12.92 6.78 0.08
N VAL A 16 12.99 5.82 -0.84
CA VAL A 16 14.21 5.05 -1.11
C VAL A 16 15.35 6.00 -1.50
N ALA A 17 15.10 6.95 -2.39
CA ALA A 17 16.13 7.89 -2.85
C ALA A 17 16.68 8.78 -1.72
N LEU A 18 15.81 9.36 -0.89
CA LEU A 18 16.25 10.25 0.18
C LEU A 18 16.94 9.49 1.33
N VAL A 19 16.37 8.36 1.76
CA VAL A 19 16.97 7.58 2.87
C VAL A 19 18.31 6.97 2.44
N SER A 20 18.41 6.45 1.22
CA SER A 20 19.69 5.91 0.70
C SER A 20 20.77 6.99 0.61
N GLN A 21 20.43 8.20 0.14
CA GLN A 21 21.38 9.31 0.06
C GLN A 21 22.00 9.65 1.42
N TYR A 22 21.18 9.81 2.46
CA TYR A 22 21.68 10.16 3.79
C TYR A 22 22.34 8.97 4.52
N THR A 23 21.87 7.75 4.27
CA THR A 23 22.49 6.54 4.84
C THR A 23 23.86 6.28 4.22
N GLY A 24 23.99 6.41 2.89
CA GLY A 24 25.26 6.26 2.17
C GLY A 24 26.26 7.37 2.48
N ALA A 25 25.80 8.59 2.78
CA ALA A 25 26.64 9.69 3.24
C ALA A 25 27.09 9.57 4.71
N GLY A 26 26.68 8.54 5.44
CA GLY A 26 26.99 8.39 6.87
C GLY A 26 26.22 9.34 7.80
N GLU A 27 25.30 10.15 7.27
CA GLU A 27 24.53 11.15 8.03
C GLU A 27 23.34 10.52 8.78
N LYS A 28 23.62 9.70 9.79
CA LYS A 28 22.61 8.94 10.55
C LYS A 28 21.45 9.79 11.10
N LYS A 29 21.74 11.02 11.57
CA LYS A 29 20.71 11.93 12.10
C LYS A 29 19.72 12.35 11.02
N ASN A 30 20.21 12.69 9.84
CA ASN A 30 19.36 13.09 8.71
C ASN A 30 18.63 11.88 8.11
N ALA A 31 19.26 10.71 8.06
CA ALA A 31 18.60 9.47 7.65
C ALA A 31 17.41 9.12 8.56
N ASN A 32 17.60 9.19 9.89
CA ASN A 32 16.52 8.99 10.87
C ASN A 32 15.40 10.04 10.73
N LEU A 33 15.77 11.30 10.51
CA LEU A 33 14.79 12.37 10.35
C LEU A 33 13.96 12.17 9.07
N VAL A 34 14.60 11.90 7.94
CA VAL A 34 13.91 11.61 6.67
C VAL A 34 12.97 10.42 6.81
N ALA A 35 13.43 9.32 7.41
CA ALA A 35 12.59 8.15 7.66
C ALA A 35 11.37 8.49 8.53
N SER A 36 11.55 9.33 9.55
CA SER A 36 10.44 9.81 10.40
C SER A 36 9.44 10.67 9.61
N GLN A 37 9.94 11.57 8.74
CA GLN A 37 9.09 12.42 7.90
C GLN A 37 8.32 11.61 6.86
N MET A 38 8.94 10.59 6.27
CA MET A 38 8.27 9.66 5.38
C MET A 38 7.17 8.90 6.10
N LEU A 39 7.45 8.33 7.28
CA LEU A 39 6.46 7.59 8.05
C LEU A 39 5.28 8.47 8.42
N SER A 40 5.54 9.69 8.90
CA SER A 40 4.51 10.67 9.22
C SER A 40 3.61 10.96 8.02
N LEU A 41 4.22 11.20 6.86
CA LEU A 41 3.45 11.49 5.66
C LEU A 41 2.65 10.31 5.17
N SER A 42 3.18 9.09 5.25
CA SER A 42 2.46 7.88 4.88
C SER A 42 1.25 7.64 5.78
N ILE A 43 1.34 7.98 7.08
CA ILE A 43 0.19 7.96 7.99
C ILE A 43 -0.84 9.01 7.57
N ILE A 44 -0.42 10.26 7.33
CA ILE A 44 -1.33 11.35 6.92
C ILE A 44 -2.02 11.00 5.60
N PHE A 45 -1.26 10.56 4.59
CA PHE A 45 -1.81 10.17 3.30
C PHE A 45 -2.72 8.95 3.38
N GLY A 46 -2.29 7.92 4.12
CA GLY A 46 -3.11 6.74 4.34
C GLY A 46 -4.45 7.08 4.97
N LEU A 47 -4.47 8.00 5.94
CA LEU A 47 -5.71 8.50 6.56
C LEU A 47 -6.56 9.32 5.58
N ILE A 48 -5.95 10.22 4.80
CA ILE A 48 -6.67 10.99 3.77
C ILE A 48 -7.33 10.05 2.75
N VAL A 49 -6.60 9.04 2.28
CA VAL A 49 -7.13 8.04 1.33
C VAL A 49 -8.22 7.19 1.98
N ALA A 50 -8.05 6.79 3.23
CA ALA A 50 -9.07 6.04 3.97
C ALA A 50 -10.39 6.82 4.09
N VAL A 51 -10.31 8.07 4.55
CA VAL A 51 -11.48 8.94 4.77
C VAL A 51 -12.13 9.32 3.46
N SER A 52 -11.35 9.80 2.48
CA SER A 52 -11.89 10.16 1.16
C SER A 52 -12.51 8.96 0.46
N GLY A 53 -11.86 7.79 0.50
CA GLY A 53 -12.40 6.55 -0.05
C GLY A 53 -13.70 6.14 0.63
N PHE A 54 -13.77 6.20 1.96
CA PHE A 54 -14.98 5.87 2.72
C PHE A 54 -16.17 6.78 2.37
N ILE A 55 -15.91 8.08 2.19
CA ILE A 55 -16.92 9.08 1.84
C ILE A 55 -17.34 8.96 0.37
N LEU A 56 -16.39 8.76 -0.55
CA LEU A 56 -16.65 8.74 -1.99
C LEU A 56 -17.25 7.42 -2.48
N THR A 57 -16.99 6.29 -1.79
CA THR A 57 -17.45 4.96 -2.21
C THR A 57 -18.95 4.89 -2.54
N PRO A 58 -19.89 5.40 -1.71
CA PRO A 58 -21.33 5.35 -2.02
C PRO A 58 -21.72 6.14 -3.26
N TYR A 59 -20.93 7.12 -3.68
CA TYR A 59 -21.19 7.92 -4.88
C TYR A 59 -20.56 7.29 -6.12
N LEU A 60 -19.40 6.63 -5.97
CA LEU A 60 -18.67 6.03 -7.08
C LEU A 60 -19.22 4.66 -7.49
N VAL A 61 -19.60 3.81 -6.53
CA VAL A 61 -20.07 2.44 -6.82
C VAL A 61 -21.33 2.41 -7.70
N PRO A 62 -22.36 3.25 -7.47
CA PRO A 62 -23.55 3.28 -8.33
C PRO A 62 -23.28 3.72 -9.77
N LEU A 63 -22.16 4.39 -10.05
CA LEU A 63 -21.76 4.75 -11.41
C LEU A 63 -21.28 3.53 -12.22
N ILE A 64 -20.87 2.46 -11.52
CA ILE A 64 -20.34 1.24 -12.14
C ILE A 64 -21.44 0.20 -12.35
N THR A 65 -22.39 0.10 -11.42
CA THR A 65 -23.48 -0.89 -11.50
C THR A 65 -24.80 -0.33 -11.00
N LYS A 66 -25.88 -0.70 -11.69
CA LYS A 66 -27.26 -0.36 -11.31
C LYS A 66 -27.93 -1.41 -10.42
N SER A 67 -27.28 -2.56 -10.19
CA SER A 67 -27.84 -3.61 -9.32
C SER A 67 -27.73 -3.22 -7.85
N ALA A 68 -28.87 -3.02 -7.19
CA ALA A 68 -28.93 -2.59 -5.78
C ALA A 68 -28.21 -3.55 -4.83
N THR A 69 -28.35 -4.86 -5.05
CA THR A 69 -27.72 -5.91 -4.24
C THR A 69 -26.19 -5.87 -4.38
N VAL A 70 -25.68 -5.72 -5.60
CA VAL A 70 -24.23 -5.64 -5.86
C VAL A 70 -23.66 -4.34 -5.30
N THR A 71 -24.36 -3.21 -5.49
CA THR A 71 -23.95 -1.90 -4.98
C THR A 71 -23.80 -1.92 -3.47
N ARG A 72 -24.76 -2.47 -2.72
CA ARG A 72 -24.69 -2.53 -1.25
C ARG A 72 -23.49 -3.35 -0.75
N THR A 73 -23.25 -4.50 -1.38
CA THR A 73 -22.12 -5.37 -1.03
C THR A 73 -20.78 -4.71 -1.37
N ALA A 74 -20.67 -4.13 -2.57
CA ALA A 74 -19.47 -3.43 -3.02
C ALA A 74 -19.14 -2.20 -2.16
N ILE A 75 -20.15 -1.41 -1.76
CA ILE A 75 -19.94 -0.26 -0.86
C ILE A 75 -19.38 -0.71 0.48
N THR A 76 -19.99 -1.73 1.10
CA THR A 76 -19.53 -2.26 2.40
C THR A 76 -18.10 -2.79 2.29
N TYR A 77 -17.82 -3.58 1.26
CA TYR A 77 -16.50 -4.15 0.99
C TYR A 77 -15.42 -3.07 0.77
N MET A 78 -15.69 -2.10 -0.11
CA MET A 78 -14.73 -1.04 -0.41
C MET A 78 -14.46 -0.16 0.82
N ARG A 79 -15.50 0.21 1.57
CA ARG A 79 -15.33 0.95 2.82
C ARG A 79 -14.43 0.21 3.79
N LEU A 80 -14.61 -1.11 3.91
CA LEU A 80 -13.76 -1.93 4.76
C LEU A 80 -12.30 -1.88 4.28
N ILE A 81 -12.04 -2.09 2.99
CA ILE A 81 -10.68 -1.98 2.43
C ILE A 81 -10.04 -0.61 2.67
N PHE A 82 -10.81 0.48 2.55
CA PHE A 82 -10.28 1.82 2.77
C PHE A 82 -9.76 2.02 4.21
N TRP A 83 -10.33 1.35 5.21
CA TRP A 83 -9.78 1.34 6.58
C TRP A 83 -8.39 0.68 6.68
N GLY A 84 -8.05 -0.22 5.75
CA GLY A 84 -6.72 -0.85 5.68
C GLY A 84 -5.64 0.06 5.10
N MET A 85 -6.00 1.14 4.40
CA MET A 85 -5.05 1.99 3.69
C MET A 85 -3.91 2.53 4.58
N PRO A 86 -4.15 3.07 5.79
CA PRO A 86 -3.07 3.54 6.64
C PRO A 86 -2.03 2.45 6.95
N PHE A 87 -2.48 1.22 7.20
CA PHE A 87 -1.59 0.08 7.47
C PHE A 87 -0.75 -0.29 6.23
N MET A 88 -1.40 -0.29 5.06
CA MET A 88 -0.72 -0.50 3.78
C MET A 88 0.41 0.52 3.57
N PHE A 89 0.13 1.80 3.76
CA PHE A 89 1.11 2.88 3.58
C PHE A 89 2.27 2.77 4.57
N ILE A 90 2.01 2.41 5.83
CA ILE A 90 3.05 2.17 6.83
C ILE A 90 3.97 1.01 6.40
N ALA A 91 3.41 -0.13 5.99
CA ALA A 91 4.18 -1.29 5.56
C ALA A 91 5.03 -0.98 4.30
N PHE A 92 4.46 -0.29 3.31
CA PHE A 92 5.20 0.16 2.13
C PHE A 92 6.36 1.12 2.47
N THR A 93 6.13 2.01 3.43
CA THR A 93 7.15 2.97 3.87
C THR A 93 8.29 2.27 4.59
N PHE A 94 7.97 1.30 5.45
CA PHE A 94 8.95 0.46 6.11
C PHE A 94 9.81 -0.31 5.10
N GLN A 95 9.18 -0.98 4.13
CA GLN A 95 9.86 -1.65 3.04
C GLN A 95 10.80 -0.69 2.31
N SER A 96 10.32 0.51 1.97
CA SER A 96 11.11 1.53 1.26
C SER A 96 12.32 1.99 2.08
N ILE A 97 12.14 2.25 3.38
CA ILE A 97 13.22 2.67 4.28
C ILE A 97 14.30 1.59 4.41
N LEU A 98 13.90 0.33 4.63
CA LEU A 98 14.85 -0.76 4.79
C LEU A 98 15.54 -1.12 3.47
N SER A 99 14.81 -1.15 2.35
CA SER A 99 15.39 -1.32 1.02
C SER A 99 16.41 -0.22 0.69
N ALA A 100 16.16 1.04 1.08
CA ALA A 100 17.11 2.14 0.92
C ALA A 100 18.45 1.91 1.63
N LYS A 101 18.44 1.16 2.73
CA LYS A 101 19.63 0.78 3.48
C LYS A 101 20.26 -0.53 2.98
N GLY A 102 19.62 -1.23 2.04
CA GLY A 102 20.03 -2.53 1.54
C GLY A 102 19.54 -3.72 2.37
N ASP A 103 18.58 -3.53 3.30
CA ASP A 103 17.92 -4.61 4.04
C ASP A 103 16.60 -4.97 3.35
N THR A 104 16.66 -5.87 2.37
CA THR A 104 15.47 -6.42 1.70
C THR A 104 14.91 -7.66 2.39
N VAL A 105 15.71 -8.30 3.25
CA VAL A 105 15.39 -9.56 3.92
C VAL A 105 14.38 -9.36 5.05
N THR A 106 14.54 -8.32 5.86
CA THR A 106 13.63 -8.06 6.99
C THR A 106 12.19 -7.81 6.52
N PRO A 107 11.94 -6.93 5.53
CA PRO A 107 10.59 -6.77 4.99
C PRO A 107 10.05 -8.03 4.33
N MET A 108 10.90 -8.83 3.66
CA MET A 108 10.50 -10.10 3.04
C MET A 108 9.94 -11.08 4.07
N TYR A 109 10.59 -11.24 5.22
CA TYR A 109 10.09 -12.13 6.28
C TYR A 109 8.77 -11.65 6.89
N ILE A 110 8.59 -10.33 7.05
CA ILE A 110 7.31 -9.78 7.50
C ILE A 110 6.23 -10.09 6.47
N ASN A 111 6.52 -9.86 5.19
CA ASN A 111 5.59 -10.14 4.09
C ASN A 111 5.21 -11.63 4.08
N LEU A 112 6.19 -12.53 4.10
CA LEU A 112 5.98 -13.98 4.15
C LEU A 112 5.08 -14.37 5.32
N PHE A 113 5.40 -13.91 6.54
CA PHE A 113 4.58 -14.18 7.72
C PHE A 113 3.14 -13.68 7.54
N THR A 114 2.95 -12.46 7.04
CA THR A 114 1.61 -11.88 6.86
C THR A 114 0.80 -12.53 5.74
N VAL A 115 1.45 -12.97 4.66
CA VAL A 115 0.80 -13.72 3.57
C VAL A 115 0.41 -15.11 4.06
N THR A 116 1.29 -15.81 4.77
CA THR A 116 0.95 -17.10 5.39
C THR A 116 -0.22 -16.96 6.35
N LEU A 117 -0.20 -15.91 7.20
CA LEU A 117 -1.32 -15.64 8.10
C LEU A 117 -2.61 -15.32 7.35
N ASN A 118 -2.53 -14.59 6.23
CA ASN A 118 -3.68 -14.26 5.39
C ASN A 118 -4.31 -15.53 4.77
N VAL A 119 -3.48 -16.39 4.18
CA VAL A 119 -3.91 -17.68 3.62
C VAL A 119 -4.57 -18.58 4.67
N ILE A 120 -4.11 -18.52 5.92
CA ILE A 120 -4.72 -19.25 7.03
C ILE A 120 -6.05 -18.62 7.45
N LEU A 121 -6.12 -17.29 7.57
CA LEU A 121 -7.32 -16.57 8.04
C LEU A 121 -8.47 -16.62 7.04
N ASP A 122 -8.17 -16.64 5.74
CA ASP A 122 -9.17 -16.58 4.68
C ASP A 122 -10.20 -17.74 4.77
N PRO A 123 -9.83 -19.03 4.89
CA PRO A 123 -10.81 -20.10 5.07
C PRO A 123 -11.72 -19.93 6.29
N PHE A 124 -11.19 -19.45 7.42
CA PHE A 124 -11.99 -19.22 8.63
C PHE A 124 -12.99 -18.08 8.45
N LEU A 125 -12.57 -16.98 7.83
CA LEU A 125 -13.39 -15.77 7.70
C LEU A 125 -14.33 -15.81 6.49
N ILE A 126 -13.93 -16.44 5.39
CA ILE A 126 -14.74 -16.55 4.17
C ILE A 126 -15.81 -17.61 4.36
N PHE A 127 -15.41 -18.84 4.69
CA PHE A 127 -16.33 -19.99 4.77
C PHE A 127 -16.98 -20.16 6.15
N GLY A 128 -16.57 -19.37 7.15
CA GLY A 128 -17.12 -19.47 8.50
C GLY A 128 -16.76 -20.79 9.19
N TRP A 129 -15.54 -21.31 8.97
CA TRP A 129 -15.11 -22.55 9.62
C TRP A 129 -15.09 -22.40 11.16
N TRP A 130 -15.42 -23.49 11.85
CA TRP A 130 -15.48 -23.60 13.31
C TRP A 130 -16.59 -22.75 13.97
N ARG A 131 -16.29 -21.53 14.42
CA ARG A 131 -17.18 -20.63 15.18
C ARG A 131 -17.37 -19.26 14.52
N PHE A 132 -16.80 -19.07 13.34
CA PHE A 132 -16.88 -17.81 12.62
C PHE A 132 -18.16 -17.74 11.76
N PRO A 133 -18.82 -16.58 11.69
CA PRO A 133 -19.92 -16.38 10.75
C PRO A 133 -19.40 -16.46 9.31
N HIS A 134 -20.25 -16.91 8.39
CA HIS A 134 -19.91 -16.98 6.97
C HIS A 134 -19.94 -15.56 6.36
N LEU A 135 -18.79 -14.86 6.38
CA LEU A 135 -18.69 -13.46 5.92
C LEU A 135 -18.43 -13.34 4.41
N GLY A 136 -18.07 -14.44 3.74
CA GLY A 136 -17.80 -14.45 2.30
C GLY A 136 -16.75 -13.40 1.90
N VAL A 137 -17.10 -12.56 0.92
CA VAL A 137 -16.22 -11.51 0.39
C VAL A 137 -15.81 -10.47 1.45
N LEU A 138 -16.67 -10.21 2.45
CA LEU A 138 -16.31 -9.31 3.57
C LEU A 138 -15.26 -9.96 4.49
N GLY A 139 -15.30 -11.28 4.63
CA GLY A 139 -14.31 -12.05 5.39
C GLY A 139 -12.91 -11.89 4.82
N ALA A 140 -12.77 -11.98 3.49
CA ALA A 140 -11.51 -11.77 2.79
C ALA A 140 -10.93 -10.36 3.00
N ALA A 141 -11.77 -9.32 2.91
CA ALA A 141 -11.35 -7.94 3.19
C ALA A 141 -10.88 -7.77 4.65
N LEU A 142 -11.59 -8.37 5.60
CA LEU A 142 -11.22 -8.30 7.01
C LEU A 142 -9.90 -9.02 7.29
N ALA A 143 -9.72 -10.23 6.75
CA ALA A 143 -8.47 -10.98 6.84
C ALA A 143 -7.28 -10.16 6.33
N THR A 144 -7.47 -9.50 5.18
CA THR A 144 -6.47 -8.64 4.56
C THR A 144 -6.09 -7.47 5.47
N ILE A 145 -7.07 -6.77 6.04
CA ILE A 145 -6.81 -5.61 6.92
C ILE A 145 -6.11 -6.03 8.21
N ILE A 146 -6.50 -7.17 8.78
CA ILE A 146 -5.84 -7.73 9.98
C ILE A 146 -4.37 -8.01 9.68
N CYS A 147 -4.07 -8.67 8.56
CA CYS A 147 -2.70 -8.97 8.16
C CYS A 147 -1.88 -7.70 7.90
N GLN A 148 -2.46 -6.71 7.23
CA GLN A 148 -1.82 -5.41 7.03
C GLN A 148 -1.58 -4.68 8.36
N GLY A 149 -2.55 -4.73 9.28
CA GLY A 149 -2.41 -4.16 10.62
C GLY A 149 -1.24 -4.78 11.37
N ILE A 150 -1.12 -6.10 11.35
CA ILE A 150 0.00 -6.83 11.95
C ILE A 150 1.33 -6.44 11.29
N ALA A 151 1.39 -6.40 9.96
CA ALA A 151 2.58 -5.97 9.23
C ALA A 151 3.00 -4.55 9.63
N ALA A 152 2.04 -3.62 9.72
CA ALA A 152 2.26 -2.24 10.13
C ALA A 152 2.74 -2.15 11.58
N SER A 153 2.15 -2.92 12.50
CA SER A 153 2.57 -2.96 13.91
C SER A 153 4.01 -3.46 14.07
N ILE A 154 4.38 -4.56 13.40
CA ILE A 154 5.76 -5.07 13.41
C ILE A 154 6.72 -4.05 12.80
N SER A 155 6.33 -3.43 11.69
CA SER A 155 7.11 -2.40 11.01
C SER A 155 7.39 -1.19 11.91
N LEU A 156 6.35 -0.66 12.57
CA LEU A 156 6.48 0.45 13.52
C LEU A 156 7.38 0.05 14.69
N TYR A 157 7.16 -1.12 15.29
CA TYR A 157 7.97 -1.62 16.40
C TYR A 157 9.46 -1.64 16.05
N LEU A 158 9.82 -2.17 14.87
CA LEU A 158 11.21 -2.22 14.43
C LEU A 158 11.82 -0.83 14.19
N LEU A 159 11.05 0.10 13.61
CA LEU A 159 11.50 1.48 13.36
C LEU A 159 11.69 2.29 14.65
N PHE A 160 10.80 2.14 15.63
CA PHE A 160 10.93 2.85 16.92
C PHE A 160 12.07 2.26 17.77
N ARG A 161 12.26 0.93 17.74
CA ARG A 161 13.34 0.28 18.48
C ARG A 161 14.71 0.58 17.86
N GLY A 162 14.77 0.84 16.56
CA GLY A 162 16.00 1.20 15.86
C GLY A 162 16.95 0.02 15.61
N THR A 163 16.48 -1.22 15.77
CA THR A 163 17.29 -2.45 15.66
C THR A 163 17.92 -2.65 14.29
N LYS A 164 17.34 -2.02 13.25
CA LYS A 164 17.81 -2.11 11.87
C LYS A 164 18.62 -0.89 11.43
N GLY A 165 19.09 -0.06 12.35
CA GLY A 165 20.00 1.07 12.09
C GLY A 165 19.33 2.38 11.69
N ILE A 166 18.02 2.37 11.44
CA ILE A 166 17.17 3.56 11.36
C ILE A 166 16.31 3.59 12.61
N LYS A 167 16.38 4.67 13.38
CA LYS A 167 15.58 4.86 14.60
C LYS A 167 14.68 6.09 14.46
N ILE A 168 13.37 5.86 14.52
CA ILE A 168 12.35 6.91 14.49
C ILE A 168 12.07 7.38 15.92
N THR A 169 11.92 8.69 16.10
CA THR A 169 11.50 9.30 17.36
C THR A 169 10.16 9.99 17.18
N LEU A 170 9.34 10.05 18.24
CA LEU A 170 8.04 10.70 18.19
C LEU A 170 8.14 12.18 17.78
N ASN A 171 9.15 12.89 18.29
CA ASN A 171 9.42 14.29 17.90
C ASN A 171 9.79 14.42 16.41
N GLY A 172 10.41 13.40 15.83
CA GLY A 172 10.75 13.36 14.41
C GLY A 172 9.55 13.15 13.47
N LEU A 173 8.40 12.72 14.01
CA LEU A 173 7.16 12.52 13.23
C LEU A 173 6.41 13.82 12.97
N ILE A 174 6.73 14.91 13.67
CA ILE A 174 6.09 16.20 13.41
C ILE A 174 6.51 16.65 12.00
N PRO A 175 5.57 16.81 11.05
CA PRO A 175 5.91 17.16 9.67
C PRO A 175 6.63 18.51 9.60
N VAL A 176 7.79 18.51 8.95
CA VAL A 176 8.59 19.72 8.71
C VAL A 176 8.48 20.07 7.24
N TRP A 177 8.00 21.29 6.96
CA TRP A 177 7.73 21.78 5.60
C TRP A 177 8.91 21.64 4.63
N LYS A 178 10.14 21.84 5.12
CA LYS A 178 11.38 21.65 4.33
C LYS A 178 11.49 20.24 3.75
N TRP A 179 11.26 19.22 4.58
CA TRP A 179 11.34 17.82 4.17
C TRP A 179 10.15 17.41 3.33
N LEU A 180 8.97 17.94 3.67
CA LEU A 180 7.74 17.76 2.89
C LEU A 180 7.95 18.16 1.43
N LYS A 181 8.38 19.40 1.17
CA LYS A 181 8.67 19.90 -0.18
C LYS A 181 9.68 19.02 -0.91
N LYS A 182 10.72 18.54 -0.22
CA LYS A 182 11.75 17.69 -0.83
C LYS A 182 11.19 16.32 -1.24
N ILE A 183 10.40 15.69 -0.36
CA ILE A 183 9.75 14.40 -0.64
C ILE A 183 8.78 14.53 -1.81
N PHE A 184 7.91 15.54 -1.82
CA PHE A 184 6.97 15.76 -2.93
C PHE A 184 7.66 16.08 -4.26
N LYS A 185 8.73 16.88 -4.24
CA LYS A 185 9.48 17.22 -5.46
C LYS A 185 10.09 15.99 -6.14
N ILE A 186 10.41 14.95 -5.37
CA ILE A 186 10.96 13.69 -5.90
C ILE A 186 9.84 12.68 -6.18
N GLY A 187 8.85 12.59 -5.29
CA GLY A 187 7.80 11.57 -5.35
C GLY A 187 6.71 11.86 -6.37
N LEU A 188 6.39 13.13 -6.63
CA LEU A 188 5.36 13.48 -7.59
C LEU A 188 5.76 13.14 -9.04
N PRO A 189 6.99 13.45 -9.52
CA PRO A 189 7.44 12.96 -10.82
C PRO A 189 7.47 11.43 -10.93
N ALA A 190 7.89 10.73 -9.87
CA ALA A 190 7.91 9.27 -9.85
C ALA A 190 6.50 8.65 -9.89
N ALA A 191 5.54 9.24 -9.16
CA ALA A 191 4.14 8.83 -9.19
C ALA A 191 3.51 9.02 -10.57
N ILE A 192 3.81 10.15 -11.22
CA ILE A 192 3.34 10.43 -12.58
C ILE A 192 3.94 9.41 -13.55
N GLY A 193 5.25 9.13 -13.46
CA GLY A 193 5.92 8.12 -14.28
C GLY A 193 5.27 6.74 -14.15
N HIS A 194 5.04 6.26 -12.92
CA HIS A 194 4.37 4.98 -12.67
C HIS A 194 2.91 4.96 -13.14
N SER A 195 2.19 6.08 -12.98
CA SER A 195 0.81 6.19 -13.47
C SER A 195 0.76 6.11 -15.00
N THR A 196 1.73 6.71 -15.70
CA THR A 196 1.88 6.60 -17.16
C THR A 196 2.14 5.15 -17.59
N THR A 197 3.00 4.42 -16.89
CA THR A 197 3.22 2.99 -17.18
C THR A 197 1.96 2.16 -16.99
N ALA A 198 1.20 2.40 -15.91
CA ALA A 198 -0.07 1.72 -15.67
C ALA A 198 -1.12 2.05 -16.75
N PHE A 199 -1.17 3.31 -17.21
CA PHE A 199 -2.05 3.73 -18.29
C PHE A 199 -1.66 3.09 -19.63
N GLY A 200 -0.36 2.99 -19.91
CA GLY A 200 0.18 2.26 -21.06
C GLY A 200 -0.23 0.79 -21.06
N PHE A 201 -0.16 0.13 -19.91
CA PHE A 201 -0.61 -1.26 -19.76
C PHE A 201 -2.10 -1.42 -20.09
N VAL A 202 -2.97 -0.53 -19.58
CA VAL A 202 -4.40 -0.54 -19.90
C VAL A 202 -4.66 -0.32 -21.38
N LEU A 203 -3.93 0.58 -22.04
CA LEU A 203 -4.04 0.82 -23.48
C LEU A 203 -3.63 -0.41 -24.30
N VAL A 204 -2.52 -1.06 -23.94
CA VAL A 204 -2.07 -2.31 -24.58
C VAL A 204 -3.14 -3.40 -24.42
N MET A 205 -3.71 -3.57 -23.22
CA MET A 205 -4.80 -4.51 -22.99
C MET A 205 -6.05 -4.18 -23.81
N ALA A 206 -6.39 -2.90 -23.95
CA ALA A 206 -7.52 -2.45 -24.77
C ALA A 206 -7.31 -2.70 -26.27
N ILE A 207 -6.06 -2.60 -26.76
CA ILE A 207 -5.71 -2.93 -28.15
C ILE A 207 -5.77 -4.44 -28.37
N ILE A 208 -5.17 -5.22 -27.47
CA ILE A 208 -5.18 -6.69 -27.51
C ILE A 208 -6.62 -7.23 -27.50
N GLY A 209 -7.48 -6.65 -26.66
CA GLY A 209 -8.90 -7.03 -26.57
C GLY A 209 -9.74 -6.74 -27.83
N ARG A 210 -9.19 -6.00 -28.81
CA ARG A 210 -9.85 -5.73 -30.11
C ARG A 210 -9.32 -6.59 -31.26
N VAL A 211 -8.33 -7.45 -31.01
CA VAL A 211 -7.82 -8.40 -32.00
C VAL A 211 -8.78 -9.58 -32.12
N SER A 212 -8.79 -10.25 -33.28
CA SER A 212 -9.73 -11.33 -33.61
C SER A 212 -9.71 -12.53 -32.65
N ASN A 213 -8.60 -12.79 -31.94
CA ASN A 213 -8.45 -13.86 -30.93
C ASN A 213 -7.99 -13.28 -29.57
N PRO A 214 -8.85 -12.53 -28.87
CA PRO A 214 -8.44 -11.81 -27.67
C PRO A 214 -8.07 -12.78 -26.52
N GLU A 215 -8.77 -13.93 -26.41
CA GLU A 215 -8.58 -14.89 -25.32
C GLU A 215 -7.17 -15.51 -25.31
N THR A 216 -6.64 -15.86 -26.48
CA THR A 216 -5.31 -16.48 -26.63
C THR A 216 -4.19 -15.48 -26.35
N VAL A 217 -4.36 -14.23 -26.79
CA VAL A 217 -3.35 -13.17 -26.61
C VAL A 217 -3.36 -12.62 -25.18
N LEU A 218 -4.54 -12.49 -24.56
CA LEU A 218 -4.66 -12.14 -23.13
C LEU A 218 -4.06 -13.24 -22.23
N ALA A 219 -4.31 -14.51 -22.55
CA ALA A 219 -3.72 -15.64 -21.82
C ALA A 219 -2.19 -15.70 -21.97
N ALA A 220 -1.67 -15.46 -23.18
CA ALA A 220 -0.22 -15.43 -23.42
C ALA A 220 0.47 -14.26 -22.70
N TYR A 221 -0.17 -13.10 -22.63
CA TYR A 221 0.37 -11.92 -21.95
C TYR A 221 0.32 -12.06 -20.41
N GLY A 222 -0.65 -12.81 -19.87
CA GLY A 222 -0.77 -13.05 -18.43
C GLY A 222 0.24 -14.06 -17.84
N VAL A 223 0.94 -14.80 -18.69
CA VAL A 223 1.95 -15.82 -18.30
C VAL A 223 3.37 -15.23 -18.33
N GLY A 224 3.57 -14.05 -18.93
CA GLY A 224 4.86 -13.37 -19.07
C GLY A 224 5.15 -12.29 -18.03
#